data_AF-A0A5J6PE90-F1
#
_entry.id   AF-A0A5J6PE90-F1
#
_cell.length_a   1.000
_cell.length_b   1.000
_cell.length_c   1.000
_cell.angle_alpha   90.00
_cell.angle_beta   90.00
_cell.angle_gamma   90.00
#
_symmetry.space_group_name_H-M   'P 1'
#
loop_
_entity.id
_entity.type
_entity.pdbx_description
1 polymer ?
#
loop_
_entity_poly.entity_id
_entity_poly.type
_entity_poly.pdbx_seq_one_letter_code
_entity_poly.pdbx_strand_id
1 'polypeptide(L)'
;MSGVSLQQVKNYLDVIHDGDDEKLQLLLDAASDEAMNFMDRTNLEYWGAGSCCDSVDISTLSRDMPPSVKLGILILVQAAYQASPVDQEQLRKVAEVKLMPHRCRLGV
;
A
#
# COMPACT_ATOMS: atom_id res chain seq x y z
N MET A 1 -5.66 8.35 -2.83
CA MET A 1 -4.99 8.13 -4.14
C MET A 1 -3.88 7.13 -3.94
N SER A 2 -3.89 6.02 -4.68
CA SER A 2 -2.86 4.99 -4.60
C SER A 2 -1.56 5.50 -5.23
N GLY A 3 -0.44 5.41 -4.51
CA GLY A 3 0.89 5.66 -5.09
C GLY A 3 1.44 4.48 -5.91
N VAL A 4 0.62 3.45 -6.14
CA VAL A 4 0.89 2.29 -7.00
C VAL A 4 -0.11 2.30 -8.16
N SER A 5 0.35 2.07 -9.39
CA SER A 5 -0.52 2.05 -10.56
C SER A 5 -1.18 0.67 -10.78
N LEU A 6 -2.35 0.65 -11.41
CA LEU A 6 -3.05 -0.59 -11.76
C LEU A 6 -2.18 -1.52 -12.62
N GLN A 7 -1.37 -0.96 -13.53
CA GLN A 7 -0.42 -1.74 -14.33
C GLN A 7 0.64 -2.43 -13.49
N GLN A 8 1.13 -1.81 -12.42
CA GLN A 8 2.09 -2.44 -11.50
C GLN A 8 1.46 -3.63 -10.77
N VAL A 9 0.18 -3.50 -10.37
CA VAL A 9 -0.59 -4.59 -9.77
C VAL A 9 -0.76 -5.74 -10.75
N LYS A 10 -1.17 -5.45 -12.00
CA LYS A 10 -1.30 -6.47 -13.06
C LYS A 10 0.00 -7.22 -13.29
N ASN A 11 1.11 -6.49 -13.43
CA ASN A 11 2.43 -7.09 -13.64
C ASN A 11 2.88 -7.93 -12.44
N TYR A 12 2.49 -7.56 -11.21
CA TYR A 12 2.84 -8.31 -10.01
C TYR A 12 2.00 -9.60 -9.84
N LEU A 13 0.74 -9.57 -10.29
CA LEU A 13 -0.19 -10.70 -10.21
C LEU A 13 -0.21 -11.57 -11.48
N ASP A 14 0.65 -11.28 -12.45
CA ASP A 14 0.69 -11.90 -13.78
C ASP A 14 -0.67 -11.88 -14.51
N VAL A 15 -1.46 -10.81 -14.29
CA VAL A 15 -2.77 -10.62 -14.93
C VAL A 15 -2.58 -9.92 -16.27
N ILE A 16 -2.81 -10.65 -17.36
CA ILE A 16 -2.60 -10.19 -18.73
C ILE A 16 -3.87 -9.67 -19.43
N HIS A 17 -5.01 -9.70 -18.75
CA HIS A 17 -6.32 -9.32 -19.30
C HIS A 17 -6.90 -8.08 -18.61
N ASP A 18 -7.84 -7.42 -19.27
CA ASP A 18 -8.46 -6.18 -18.78
C ASP A 18 -9.84 -6.40 -18.11
N GLY A 19 -10.31 -7.65 -18.05
CA GLY A 19 -11.65 -7.96 -17.52
C GLY A 19 -11.83 -7.74 -16.02
N ASP A 20 -10.72 -7.67 -15.27
CA ASP A 20 -10.74 -7.50 -13.81
C ASP A 20 -10.28 -6.10 -13.37
N ASP A 21 -10.18 -5.13 -14.29
CA ASP A 21 -9.57 -3.82 -14.00
C ASP A 21 -10.32 -3.07 -12.91
N GLU A 22 -11.65 -3.02 -13.00
CA GLU A 22 -12.48 -2.38 -11.98
C GLU A 22 -12.35 -3.07 -10.62
N LYS A 23 -12.25 -4.41 -10.62
CA LYS A 23 -12.08 -5.21 -9.40
C LYS A 23 -10.70 -4.97 -8.78
N LEU A 24 -9.64 -4.99 -9.58
CA LEU A 24 -8.28 -4.74 -9.14
C LEU A 24 -8.11 -3.30 -8.64
N GLN A 25 -8.77 -2.34 -9.27
CA GLN A 25 -8.79 -0.95 -8.79
C GLN A 25 -9.44 -0.86 -7.41
N LEU A 26 -10.61 -1.48 -7.21
CA LEU A 26 -11.28 -1.51 -5.92
C LEU A 26 -10.41 -2.17 -4.82
N LEU A 27 -9.77 -3.29 -5.14
CA LEU A 27 -8.89 -3.99 -4.20
C LEU A 27 -7.63 -3.18 -3.88
N LEU A 28 -7.08 -2.48 -4.86
CA LEU A 28 -5.94 -1.59 -4.68
C LEU A 28 -6.28 -0.41 -3.78
N ASP A 29 -7.44 0.20 -3.96
CA ASP A 29 -7.91 1.30 -3.12
C ASP A 29 -8.14 0.82 -1.68
N ALA A 30 -8.79 -0.32 -1.48
CA ALA A 30 -8.98 -0.93 -0.16
C ALA A 30 -7.65 -1.30 0.53
N ALA A 31 -6.71 -1.90 -0.20
CA ALA A 31 -5.38 -2.24 0.31
C ALA A 31 -4.56 -1.00 0.67
N SER A 32 -4.70 0.08 -0.11
CA SER A 32 -4.06 1.37 0.17
C SER A 32 -4.61 2.00 1.45
N ASP A 33 -5.93 1.97 1.64
CA ASP A 33 -6.58 2.44 2.86
C ASP A 33 -6.17 1.63 4.10
N GLU A 34 -6.09 0.29 3.99
CA GLU A 34 -5.59 -0.56 5.06
C GLU A 34 -4.12 -0.22 5.41
N ALA A 35 -3.26 -0.06 4.40
CA ALA A 35 -1.86 0.29 4.60
C ALA A 35 -1.70 1.68 5.26
N MET A 36 -2.51 2.67 4.86
CA MET A 36 -2.52 4.01 5.47
C MET A 36 -2.93 3.94 6.93
N ASN A 37 -4.01 3.23 7.24
CA ASN A 37 -4.50 3.05 8.60
C ASN A 37 -3.47 2.31 9.48
N PHE A 38 -2.82 1.29 8.93
CA PHE A 38 -1.78 0.55 9.66
C PHE A 38 -0.55 1.41 9.95
N MET A 39 -0.10 2.21 8.97
CA MET A 39 1.05 3.10 9.12
C MET A 39 0.73 4.40 9.87
N ASP A 40 -0.55 4.68 10.16
CA ASP A 40 -1.03 5.96 10.71
C ASP A 40 -0.59 7.16 9.86
N ARG A 41 -0.82 7.05 8.55
CA ARG A 41 -0.46 8.06 7.54
C ARG A 41 -1.71 8.60 6.88
N THR A 42 -1.71 9.89 6.57
CA THR A 42 -2.79 10.57 5.84
C THR A 42 -2.58 10.55 4.33
N ASN A 43 -1.36 10.27 3.85
CA ASN A 43 -1.04 10.26 2.42
C ASN A 43 0.05 9.23 2.08
N LEU A 44 -0.11 8.57 0.91
CA LEU A 44 0.86 7.63 0.32
C LEU A 44 1.65 8.22 -0.86
N GLU A 45 1.15 9.29 -1.48
CA GLU A 45 1.75 9.91 -2.69
C GLU A 45 3.01 10.71 -2.35
N TYR A 46 3.06 11.31 -1.16
CA TYR A 46 4.17 12.14 -0.73
C TYR A 46 4.89 11.50 0.45
N TRP A 47 6.20 11.36 0.33
CA TRP A 47 7.07 10.71 1.28
C TRP A 47 8.13 11.66 1.84
N GLY A 48 8.25 11.71 3.16
CA GLY A 48 9.24 12.53 3.87
C GLY A 48 8.94 12.67 5.35
N ALA A 49 9.83 13.33 6.10
CA ALA A 49 9.73 13.49 7.56
C ALA A 49 8.41 14.17 8.01
N GLY A 50 7.83 15.02 7.15
CA GLY A 50 6.55 15.68 7.38
C GLY A 50 5.31 14.87 6.97
N SER A 51 5.43 13.75 6.27
CA SER A 51 4.22 13.02 5.80
C SER A 51 3.43 12.35 6.94
N CYS A 52 3.94 12.41 8.17
CA CYS A 52 3.36 11.88 9.40
C CYS A 52 2.45 12.89 10.14
N CYS A 53 2.55 14.18 9.81
CA CYS A 53 1.86 15.27 10.49
C CYS A 53 0.80 15.88 9.58
N ASP A 54 -0.21 16.52 10.16
CA ASP A 54 -1.34 17.11 9.41
C ASP A 54 -0.93 18.40 8.66
N SER A 55 0.12 19.08 9.14
CA SER A 55 0.67 20.30 8.55
C SER A 55 1.85 19.97 7.64
N VAL A 56 1.53 19.43 6.47
CA VAL A 56 2.52 18.97 5.48
C VAL A 56 2.91 20.09 4.53
N ASP A 57 4.18 20.52 4.55
CA ASP A 57 4.73 21.36 3.48
C ASP A 57 5.12 20.49 2.28
N ILE A 58 4.23 20.43 1.28
CA ILE A 58 4.35 19.60 0.07
C ILE A 58 5.63 19.92 -0.71
N SER A 59 6.21 21.12 -0.55
CA SER A 59 7.42 21.54 -1.27
C SER A 59 8.69 20.78 -0.84
N THR A 60 8.67 20.12 0.33
CA THR A 60 9.83 19.39 0.89
C THR A 60 9.74 17.87 0.75
N LEU A 61 8.66 17.36 0.15
CA LEU A 61 8.38 15.94 0.08
C LEU A 61 8.84 15.34 -1.24
N SER A 62 9.40 14.13 -1.15
CA SER A 62 9.62 13.32 -2.33
C SER A 62 8.32 12.66 -2.75
N ARG A 63 8.04 12.58 -4.05
CA ARG A 63 6.94 11.76 -4.59
C ARG A 63 7.29 10.27 -4.68
N ASP A 64 8.51 9.89 -4.27
CA ASP A 64 8.95 8.51 -4.37
C ASP A 64 8.65 7.74 -3.09
N MET A 65 7.62 6.90 -3.17
CA MET A 65 7.26 5.97 -2.10
C MET A 65 8.32 4.85 -1.98
N PRO A 66 8.73 4.46 -0.76
CA PRO A 66 9.70 3.39 -0.57
C PRO A 66 9.23 2.07 -1.18
N PRO A 67 10.15 1.30 -1.77
CA PRO A 67 9.82 0.02 -2.39
C PRO A 67 9.21 -0.99 -1.40
N SER A 68 9.57 -0.92 -0.12
CA SER A 68 9.01 -1.76 0.94
C SER A 68 7.51 -1.53 1.16
N VAL A 69 7.06 -0.27 1.05
CA VAL A 69 5.64 0.09 1.18
C VAL A 69 4.86 -0.35 -0.05
N LYS A 70 5.42 -0.10 -1.24
CA LYS A 70 4.86 -0.59 -2.51
C LYS A 70 4.65 -2.12 -2.44
N LEU A 71 5.65 -2.86 -1.96
CA LEU A 71 5.57 -4.30 -1.80
C LEU A 71 4.52 -4.73 -0.76
N GLY A 72 4.40 -4.01 0.37
CA GLY A 72 3.36 -4.27 1.36
C GLY A 72 1.94 -4.14 0.78
N ILE A 73 1.68 -3.07 0.02
CA ILE A 73 0.38 -2.86 -0.66
C ILE A 73 0.11 -3.97 -1.68
N LEU A 74 1.12 -4.34 -2.50
CA LEU A 74 0.98 -5.42 -3.49
C LEU A 74 0.64 -6.77 -2.85
N ILE A 75 1.24 -7.09 -1.70
CA ILE A 75 0.93 -8.32 -0.94
C ILE A 75 -0.51 -8.29 -0.41
N LEU A 76 -1.00 -7.14 0.07
CA LEU A 76 -2.40 -7.01 0.52
C LEU A 76 -3.38 -7.22 -0.65
N VAL A 77 -3.09 -6.67 -1.83
CA VAL A 77 -3.92 -6.89 -3.02
C VAL A 77 -3.89 -8.37 -3.44
N GLN A 78 -2.72 -9.01 -3.43
CA GLN A 78 -2.59 -10.44 -3.71
C GLN A 78 -3.40 -11.29 -2.74
N ALA A 79 -3.37 -10.95 -1.45
CA ALA A 79 -4.12 -11.63 -0.41
C ALA A 79 -5.63 -11.52 -0.64
N ALA A 80 -6.12 -10.37 -1.10
CA ALA A 80 -7.55 -10.16 -1.37
C ALA A 80 -8.02 -10.76 -2.71
N TYR A 81 -7.14 -10.89 -3.70
CA TYR A 81 -7.51 -11.33 -5.05
C TYR A 81 -7.42 -12.86 -5.24
N GLN A 82 -6.37 -13.53 -4.74
CA GLN A 82 -6.08 -14.93 -5.05
C GLN A 82 -6.02 -15.87 -3.82
N ALA A 83 -5.85 -15.34 -2.61
CA ALA A 83 -5.60 -16.17 -1.45
C ALA A 83 -6.88 -16.74 -0.83
N SER A 84 -6.76 -17.93 -0.22
CA SER A 84 -7.82 -18.46 0.64
C SER A 84 -7.92 -17.62 1.93
N PRO A 85 -9.05 -17.64 2.66
CA PRO A 85 -9.19 -16.87 3.90
C PRO A 85 -8.10 -17.17 4.95
N VAL A 86 -7.56 -18.40 4.94
CA VAL A 86 -6.47 -18.81 5.86
C VAL A 86 -5.13 -18.22 5.42
N ASP A 87 -4.82 -18.27 4.12
CA ASP A 87 -3.57 -17.73 3.57
C ASP A 87 -3.57 -16.19 3.57
N GLN A 88 -4.75 -15.58 3.45
CA GLN A 88 -4.94 -14.14 3.52
C GLN A 88 -4.44 -13.56 4.84
N GLU A 89 -4.66 -14.26 5.96
CA GLU A 89 -4.16 -13.83 7.28
C GLU A 89 -2.63 -13.87 7.35
N GLN A 90 -2.01 -14.88 6.73
CA GLN A 90 -0.55 -15.01 6.69
C GLN A 90 0.08 -13.91 5.82
N LEU A 91 -0.49 -13.66 4.64
CA LEU A 91 -0.02 -12.61 3.74
C LEU A 91 -0.20 -11.22 4.35
N ARG A 92 -1.29 -10.97 5.09
CA ARG A 92 -1.45 -9.72 5.87
C ARG A 92 -0.31 -9.54 6.88
N LYS A 93 0.04 -10.57 7.65
CA LYS A 93 1.18 -10.50 8.59
C LYS A 93 2.50 -10.19 7.87
N VAL A 94 2.73 -10.79 6.70
CA VAL A 94 3.94 -10.49 5.89
C VAL A 94 3.94 -9.03 5.41
N ALA A 95 2.79 -8.52 4.97
CA ALA A 95 2.65 -7.12 4.59
C ALA A 95 2.92 -6.18 5.78
N GLU A 96 2.35 -6.47 6.95
CA GLU A 96 2.58 -5.69 8.18
C GLU A 96 4.07 -5.60 8.55
N VAL A 97 4.83 -6.69 8.43
CA VAL A 97 6.29 -6.67 8.67
C VAL A 97 7.02 -5.69 7.74
N LYS A 98 6.57 -5.55 6.49
CA LYS A 98 7.15 -4.62 5.51
C LYS A 98 6.72 -3.17 5.75
N LEU A 99 5.51 -2.97 6.27
CA LEU A 99 4.95 -1.65 6.57
C LEU A 99 5.40 -1.12 7.94
N MET A 100 5.74 -1.99 8.88
CA MET A 100 6.08 -1.65 10.26
C MET A 100 7.20 -0.59 10.39
N PRO A 101 8.32 -0.64 9.64
CA PRO A 101 9.38 0.38 9.74
C PRO A 101 8.94 1.78 9.30
N HIS A 102 7.85 1.87 8.54
CA HIS A 102 7.35 3.11 7.97
C HIS A 102 6.16 3.69 8.73
N ARG A 103 5.75 3.03 9.82
CA ARG A 103 4.66 3.46 10.69
C ARG A 103 5.05 4.72 11.44
N CYS A 104 4.17 5.70 11.40
CA CYS A 104 4.28 6.94 12.13
C CYS A 104 3.94 6.68 13.61
N ARG A 105 4.47 7.51 14.52
CA ARG A 105 4.12 7.50 15.97
C ARG A 105 4.49 6.21 16.72
N LEU A 106 5.59 5.54 16.36
CA LEU A 106 6.13 4.35 17.06
C LEU A 106 6.79 4.64 18.44
N GLY A 107 6.47 5.77 19.07
CA GLY A 107 7.15 6.25 20.29
C GLY A 107 8.19 7.32 19.97
N VAL A 108 8.31 8.29 20.88
CA VAL A 108 9.04 9.57 20.76
C VAL A 108 10.50 9.46 20.32
#